data_AF-H2AS79-F1
#
_entry.id   AF-H2AS79-F1
#
_cell.length_a   1.000
_cell.length_b   1.000
_cell.length_c   1.000
_cell.angle_alpha   90.00
_cell.angle_beta   90.00
_cell.angle_gamma   90.00
#
_symmetry.space_group_name_H-M   'P 1'
#
loop_
_entity.id
_entity.type
_entity.pdbx_description
1 polymer ?
#
loop_
_entity_poly.entity_id
_entity_poly.type
_entity_poly.pdbx_seq_one_letter_code
_entity_poly.pdbx_strand_id
1 'polypeptide(L)'
;MISLRPVFLPRQGIVYKAIRCRFNYLQNRACNRSVVTSTIDWKPIKTTHNPNEGPKNGSSTGKKVVLGLMFAMPVISFYLGTWQLRRLDWKTKLIASCETKLIYPPISLPKVFTVDMCEDWEYRKVKIKGHFVHEEELFVGPRVKHGEKGYLLFTPFIREDTGEKILVERGWIAEAKVSPDTRTLTHLSLPSGKDIELICIVRPPKKRGKFQWKQEDKESRLWQVSDIYDMAASVDCKPIHFQALYDMTNHASWMNNETESHEQNLLASIRHWVTGTKKIDIKSIADDDDSLAFTEWQFMKAGVPIGKTPTVDFRNSHLQYLVTWYGLSFLSTIFLIVALKKMWKGGVISQSQLKKEKLKHARKYT
;
A
#
# COMPACT_ATOMS: atom_id res chain seq x y z
N MET A 1 16.06 -76.55 54.55
CA MET A 1 16.27 -77.44 53.39
C MET A 1 17.46 -76.88 52.61
N ILE A 2 18.72 -77.08 52.98
CA ILE A 2 19.48 -78.33 53.15
C ILE A 2 19.19 -79.32 52.01
N SER A 3 20.03 -79.27 50.98
CA SER A 3 20.56 -80.49 50.35
C SER A 3 21.99 -80.20 49.91
N LEU A 4 22.89 -80.82 50.66
CA LEU A 4 24.34 -80.86 50.48
C LEU A 4 24.69 -82.17 49.74
N ARG A 5 25.75 -82.08 48.92
CA ARG A 5 26.76 -83.13 48.64
C ARG A 5 26.38 -84.30 47.71
N PRO A 6 27.35 -85.10 47.20
CA PRO A 6 28.79 -84.84 47.00
C PRO A 6 29.38 -85.36 45.66
N VAL A 7 30.62 -84.92 45.42
CA VAL A 7 31.68 -85.51 44.59
C VAL A 7 32.16 -86.85 45.18
N PHE A 8 32.53 -87.85 44.37
CA PHE A 8 33.80 -88.63 44.44
C PHE A 8 33.92 -89.72 43.35
N LEU A 9 35.13 -89.82 42.79
CA LEU A 9 35.72 -90.71 41.76
C LEU A 9 35.79 -92.21 42.22
N PRO A 10 36.52 -93.17 41.60
CA PRO A 10 37.14 -93.34 40.26
C PRO A 10 36.86 -94.74 39.62
N ARG A 11 37.26 -94.99 38.35
CA ARG A 11 37.79 -96.33 38.00
C ARG A 11 38.65 -96.34 36.73
N GLN A 12 39.77 -97.04 36.88
CA GLN A 12 40.88 -97.22 35.96
C GLN A 12 40.60 -98.31 34.90
N GLY A 13 41.33 -98.24 33.79
CA GLY A 13 41.58 -99.31 32.81
C GLY A 13 42.32 -98.70 31.60
N ILE A 14 43.65 -98.60 31.57
CA ILE A 14 44.69 -99.62 31.30
C ILE A 14 44.63 -100.21 29.87
N VAL A 15 45.53 -99.66 29.01
CA VAL A 15 46.45 -100.30 28.02
C VAL A 15 45.79 -100.83 26.72
N TYR A 16 46.27 -100.68 25.47
CA TYR A 16 47.60 -100.77 24.81
C TYR A 16 47.68 -99.75 23.64
N LYS A 17 48.71 -98.91 23.52
CA LYS A 17 49.99 -99.12 22.81
C LYS A 17 49.84 -99.56 21.34
N ALA A 18 49.92 -98.60 20.42
CA ALA A 18 50.43 -98.84 19.07
C ALA A 18 51.40 -97.70 18.70
N ILE A 19 52.66 -98.09 18.60
CA ILE A 19 53.80 -97.28 18.18
C ILE A 19 53.71 -97.12 16.65
N ARG A 20 53.81 -95.89 16.16
CA ARG A 20 54.52 -95.69 14.88
C ARG A 20 55.26 -94.36 14.85
N CYS A 21 56.52 -94.51 14.49
CA CYS A 21 57.59 -93.52 14.49
C CYS A 21 57.43 -92.40 13.46
N ARG A 22 58.05 -91.27 13.84
CA ARG A 22 58.87 -90.35 13.03
C ARG A 22 58.20 -89.66 11.84
N PHE A 23 58.12 -88.34 11.92
CA PHE A 23 59.11 -87.49 11.24
C PHE A 23 59.11 -86.08 11.85
N ASN A 24 60.27 -85.63 12.32
CA ASN A 24 60.49 -84.25 12.74
C ASN A 24 60.55 -83.38 11.48
N TYR A 25 59.75 -82.32 11.43
CA TYR A 25 60.10 -81.12 10.70
C TYR A 25 59.97 -79.94 11.64
N LEU A 26 61.06 -79.18 11.72
CA LEU A 26 61.30 -78.06 12.63
C LEU A 26 60.18 -77.02 12.53
N GLN A 27 59.30 -76.98 13.53
CA GLN A 27 58.40 -75.85 13.71
C GLN A 27 59.23 -74.69 14.27
N ASN A 28 59.48 -73.70 13.42
CA ASN A 28 60.04 -72.41 13.80
C ASN A 28 59.33 -71.91 15.05
N ARG A 29 60.00 -72.00 16.21
CA ARG A 29 59.57 -71.31 17.43
C ARG A 29 59.73 -69.82 17.16
N ALA A 30 58.64 -69.17 16.75
CA ALA A 30 58.55 -67.72 16.79
C ALA A 30 58.76 -67.31 18.26
N CYS A 31 59.91 -66.72 18.54
CA CYS A 31 60.18 -66.09 19.83
C CYS A 31 59.27 -64.86 19.91
N ASN A 32 58.09 -65.02 20.53
CA ASN A 32 57.23 -63.89 20.85
C ASN A 32 57.92 -63.07 21.93
N ARG A 33 58.70 -62.08 21.51
CA ARG A 33 59.24 -61.05 22.38
C ARG A 33 58.05 -60.20 22.85
N SER A 34 57.51 -60.51 24.03
CA SER A 34 56.47 -59.69 24.65
C SER A 34 57.10 -58.37 25.12
N VAL A 35 56.97 -57.33 24.31
CA VAL A 35 57.28 -55.96 24.74
C VAL A 35 56.15 -55.55 25.68
N VAL A 36 56.43 -55.50 26.98
CA VAL A 36 55.54 -54.89 27.96
C VAL A 36 55.63 -53.39 27.77
N THR A 37 54.79 -52.83 26.90
CA THR A 37 54.54 -51.38 26.91
C THR A 37 53.73 -51.05 28.16
N SER A 38 54.00 -49.92 28.81
CA SER A 38 53.14 -49.43 29.88
C SER A 38 51.70 -49.39 29.38
N THR A 39 50.77 -49.94 30.18
CA THR A 39 49.32 -49.84 29.96
C THR A 39 48.88 -48.39 30.14
N ILE A 40 49.27 -47.54 29.20
CA ILE A 40 48.56 -46.30 28.94
C ILE A 40 47.33 -46.75 28.16
N ASP A 41 46.19 -46.78 28.84
CA ASP A 41 44.86 -46.90 28.22
C ASP A 41 44.64 -45.66 27.35
N TRP A 42 45.28 -45.64 26.18
CA TRP A 42 44.92 -44.72 25.14
C TRP A 42 43.57 -45.21 24.62
N LYS A 43 42.48 -44.57 25.04
CA LYS A 43 41.24 -44.66 24.26
C LYS A 43 41.61 -44.17 22.85
N PRO A 44 41.57 -45.01 21.80
CA PRO A 44 41.73 -44.51 20.45
C PRO A 44 40.74 -43.37 20.30
N ILE A 45 41.23 -42.18 19.97
CA ILE A 45 40.35 -41.11 19.48
C ILE A 45 39.69 -41.73 18.27
N LYS A 46 38.43 -42.16 18.43
CA LYS A 46 37.59 -42.63 17.33
C LYS A 46 37.38 -41.40 16.46
N THR A 47 38.28 -41.15 15.53
CA THR A 47 38.06 -40.16 14.50
C THR A 47 36.88 -40.70 13.70
N THR A 48 35.76 -39.98 13.71
CA THR A 48 34.51 -40.33 13.00
C THR A 48 34.66 -40.27 11.47
N HIS A 49 35.89 -40.01 11.00
CA HIS A 49 36.31 -39.98 9.62
C HIS A 49 37.55 -40.83 9.45
N ASN A 50 37.37 -42.03 8.89
CA ASN A 50 38.47 -42.74 8.27
C ASN A 50 38.81 -42.07 6.92
N PRO A 51 40.09 -41.90 6.54
CA PRO A 51 40.48 -41.37 5.22
C PRO A 51 40.05 -42.28 4.05
N ASN A 52 39.55 -43.48 4.34
CA ASN A 52 38.95 -44.43 3.39
C ASN A 52 37.41 -44.42 3.37
N GLU A 53 36.74 -43.64 4.23
CA GLU A 53 35.29 -43.44 4.11
C GLU A 53 35.01 -42.56 2.90
N GLY A 54 34.39 -43.13 1.86
CA GLY A 54 33.83 -42.37 0.74
C GLY A 54 32.85 -41.29 1.25
N PRO A 55 32.62 -40.21 0.49
CA PRO A 55 31.80 -39.10 0.95
C PRO A 55 30.44 -39.61 1.41
N LYS A 56 30.11 -39.43 2.70
CA LYS A 56 28.78 -39.76 3.23
C LYS A 56 27.75 -39.05 2.35
N ASN A 57 26.83 -39.80 1.74
CA ASN A 57 25.73 -39.30 0.90
C ASN A 57 24.67 -38.51 1.70
N GLY A 58 25.09 -37.73 2.71
CA GLY A 58 24.23 -36.90 3.54
C GLY A 58 23.83 -35.61 2.82
N SER A 59 22.52 -35.44 2.61
CA SER A 59 21.80 -34.23 2.16
C SER A 59 21.77 -33.89 0.66
N SER A 60 21.62 -34.88 -0.22
CA SER A 60 21.23 -34.63 -1.64
C SER A 60 20.01 -33.71 -1.75
N THR A 61 19.03 -33.87 -0.85
CA THR A 61 17.82 -33.05 -0.79
C THR A 61 18.12 -31.56 -0.54
N GLY A 62 19.01 -31.24 0.40
CA GLY A 62 19.38 -29.84 0.70
C GLY A 62 20.06 -29.16 -0.49
N LYS A 63 20.97 -29.87 -1.17
CA LYS A 63 21.63 -29.34 -2.39
C LYS A 63 20.63 -29.09 -3.53
N LYS A 64 19.65 -29.99 -3.71
CA LYS A 64 18.58 -29.82 -4.72
C LYS A 64 17.65 -28.66 -4.39
N VAL A 65 17.30 -28.47 -3.11
CA VAL A 65 16.48 -27.33 -2.66
C VAL A 65 17.21 -26.01 -2.85
N VAL A 66 18.48 -25.93 -2.47
CA VAL A 66 19.30 -24.72 -2.66
C VAL A 66 19.44 -24.39 -4.15
N LEU A 67 19.70 -25.40 -4.99
CA LEU A 67 19.78 -25.20 -6.43
C LEU A 67 18.43 -24.72 -7.00
N GLY A 68 17.33 -25.35 -6.58
CA GLY A 68 15.98 -24.93 -6.97
C GLY A 68 15.68 -23.48 -6.58
N LEU A 69 16.05 -23.06 -5.37
CA LEU A 69 15.88 -21.69 -4.90
C LEU A 69 16.75 -20.69 -5.68
N MET A 70 17.97 -21.07 -6.07
CA MET A 70 18.83 -20.24 -6.93
C MET A 70 18.26 -20.00 -8.33
N PHE A 71 17.52 -20.97 -8.88
CA PHE A 71 16.79 -20.78 -10.15
C PHE A 71 15.47 -20.03 -9.95
N ALA A 72 14.75 -20.29 -8.86
CA ALA A 72 13.45 -19.67 -8.60
C ALA A 72 13.57 -18.16 -8.36
N MET A 73 14.59 -17.72 -7.63
CA MET A 73 14.78 -16.32 -7.25
C MET A 73 14.82 -15.35 -8.46
N PRO A 74 15.67 -15.56 -9.49
CA PRO A 74 15.68 -14.67 -10.66
C PRO A 74 14.36 -14.72 -11.45
N VAL A 75 13.74 -15.90 -11.58
CA VAL A 75 12.48 -16.06 -12.32
C VAL A 75 11.34 -15.31 -11.64
N ILE A 76 11.17 -15.48 -10.32
CA ILE A 76 10.15 -14.80 -9.53
C ILE A 76 10.39 -13.29 -9.52
N SER A 77 11.64 -12.85 -9.34
CA SER A 77 11.99 -11.42 -9.33
C SER A 77 11.72 -10.77 -10.68
N PHE A 78 12.06 -11.45 -11.79
CA PHE A 78 11.73 -10.98 -13.14
C PHE A 78 10.22 -10.88 -13.36
N TYR A 79 9.47 -11.91 -12.97
CA TYR A 79 8.02 -11.91 -13.05
C TYR A 79 7.40 -10.74 -12.27
N LEU A 80 7.85 -10.52 -11.02
CA LEU A 80 7.42 -9.37 -10.22
C LEU A 80 7.81 -8.04 -10.88
N GLY A 81 9.00 -7.93 -11.48
CA GLY A 81 9.40 -6.77 -12.27
C GLY A 81 8.47 -6.49 -13.45
N THR A 82 8.11 -7.52 -14.22
CA THR A 82 7.17 -7.39 -15.35
C THR A 82 5.76 -7.01 -14.88
N TRP A 83 5.31 -7.56 -13.75
CA TRP A 83 4.03 -7.19 -13.15
C TRP A 83 4.03 -5.73 -12.69
N GLN A 84 5.11 -5.26 -12.06
CA GLN A 84 5.25 -3.85 -11.66
C GLN A 84 5.23 -2.90 -12.87
N LEU A 85 5.86 -3.29 -13.99
CA LEU A 85 5.80 -2.51 -15.23
C LEU A 85 4.37 -2.40 -15.77
N ARG A 86 3.65 -3.52 -15.85
CA ARG A 86 2.24 -3.53 -16.27
C ARG A 86 1.36 -2.70 -15.34
N ARG A 87 1.61 -2.80 -14.02
CA ARG A 87 0.89 -2.05 -13.01
C ARG A 87 1.16 -0.55 -13.10
N LEU A 88 2.40 -0.18 -13.39
CA LEU A 88 2.81 1.21 -13.64
C LEU A 88 2.08 1.77 -14.86
N ASP A 89 2.10 1.09 -16.00
CA ASP A 89 1.42 1.53 -17.23
C ASP A 89 -0.08 1.75 -17.01
N TRP A 90 -0.75 0.77 -16.39
CA TRP A 90 -2.16 0.90 -16.02
C TRP A 90 -2.43 2.12 -15.13
N LYS A 91 -1.59 2.33 -14.10
CA LYS A 91 -1.75 3.45 -13.17
C LYS A 91 -1.50 4.79 -13.85
N THR A 92 -0.48 4.88 -14.69
CA THR A 92 -0.17 6.09 -15.47
C THR A 92 -1.31 6.44 -16.43
N LYS A 93 -1.89 5.45 -17.12
CA LYS A 93 -3.07 5.66 -17.96
C LYS A 93 -4.28 6.17 -17.17
N LEU A 94 -4.50 5.64 -15.97
CA LEU A 94 -5.58 6.10 -15.09
C LEU A 94 -5.37 7.55 -14.65
N ILE A 95 -4.14 7.90 -14.23
CA ILE A 95 -3.76 9.28 -13.86
C ILE A 95 -4.00 10.22 -15.04
N ALA A 96 -3.47 9.89 -16.21
CA ALA A 96 -3.60 10.71 -17.42
C ALA A 96 -5.08 10.91 -17.82
N SER A 97 -5.92 9.87 -17.69
CA SER A 97 -7.36 9.98 -17.90
C SER A 97 -8.02 10.95 -16.92
N CYS A 98 -7.64 10.92 -15.64
CA CYS A 98 -8.18 11.83 -14.63
C CYS A 98 -7.73 13.28 -14.88
N GLU A 99 -6.45 13.49 -15.19
CA GLU A 99 -5.89 14.81 -15.53
C GLU A 99 -6.56 15.41 -16.77
N THR A 100 -6.75 14.60 -17.81
CA THR A 100 -7.44 15.01 -19.04
C THR A 100 -8.88 15.48 -18.73
N LYS A 101 -9.62 14.74 -17.89
CA LYS A 101 -10.98 15.13 -17.48
C LYS A 101 -11.03 16.43 -16.67
N LEU A 102 -9.99 16.73 -15.89
CA LEU A 102 -9.88 17.97 -15.12
C LEU A 102 -9.56 19.21 -15.97
N ILE A 103 -8.83 19.03 -17.07
CA ILE A 103 -8.45 20.13 -17.97
C ILE A 103 -9.66 20.65 -18.75
N TYR A 104 -10.58 19.76 -19.14
CA TYR A 104 -11.73 20.16 -19.93
C TYR A 104 -12.59 21.23 -19.25
N PRO A 105 -13.20 22.14 -20.04
CA PRO A 105 -14.06 23.17 -19.49
C PRO A 105 -15.29 22.54 -18.79
N PRO A 106 -15.82 23.23 -17.77
CA PRO A 106 -17.01 22.78 -17.06
C PRO A 106 -18.22 22.62 -17.99
N ILE A 107 -18.93 21.50 -17.88
CA ILE A 107 -20.19 21.22 -18.61
C ILE A 107 -21.38 21.34 -17.66
N SER A 108 -22.54 21.78 -18.14
CA SER A 108 -23.79 21.73 -17.35
C SER A 108 -24.23 20.30 -17.07
N LEU A 109 -24.67 20.03 -15.84
CA LEU A 109 -25.11 18.68 -15.47
C LEU A 109 -26.36 18.27 -16.29
N PRO A 110 -26.39 17.08 -16.92
CA PRO A 110 -27.57 16.63 -17.66
C PRO A 110 -28.78 16.46 -16.72
N LYS A 111 -30.00 16.65 -17.25
CA LYS A 111 -31.24 16.57 -16.47
C LYS A 111 -31.43 15.20 -15.83
N VAL A 112 -31.16 14.12 -16.57
CA VAL A 112 -31.17 12.76 -16.04
C VAL A 112 -29.73 12.39 -15.70
N PHE A 113 -29.38 12.41 -14.41
CA PHE A 113 -28.08 11.99 -13.92
C PHE A 113 -28.27 10.86 -12.90
N THR A 114 -27.74 9.68 -13.23
CA THR A 114 -27.85 8.44 -12.43
C THR A 114 -26.50 8.09 -11.83
N VAL A 115 -26.50 7.31 -10.75
CA VAL A 115 -25.29 6.86 -10.04
C VAL A 115 -24.30 6.14 -10.96
N ASP A 116 -24.77 5.33 -11.90
CA ASP A 116 -23.89 4.57 -12.81
C ASP A 116 -23.08 5.49 -13.75
N MET A 117 -23.66 6.63 -14.13
CA MET A 117 -22.96 7.63 -14.95
C MET A 117 -21.87 8.37 -14.17
N CYS A 118 -21.89 8.28 -12.83
CA CYS A 118 -20.97 9.01 -11.97
C CYS A 118 -19.52 8.51 -12.09
N GLU A 119 -19.31 7.23 -12.36
CA GLU A 119 -17.97 6.65 -12.58
C GLU A 119 -17.33 7.21 -13.86
N ASP A 120 -18.10 7.29 -14.95
CA ASP A 120 -17.62 7.86 -16.21
C ASP A 120 -17.30 9.36 -16.10
N TRP A 121 -18.04 10.07 -15.25
CA TRP A 121 -17.86 11.50 -15.01
C TRP A 121 -16.88 11.82 -13.88
N GLU A 122 -16.25 10.82 -13.24
CA GLU A 122 -15.29 11.06 -12.16
C GLU A 122 -14.18 12.00 -12.63
N TYR A 123 -13.85 13.02 -11.82
CA TYR A 123 -12.90 14.10 -12.16
C TYR A 123 -13.37 15.06 -13.27
N ARG A 124 -14.62 14.99 -13.74
CA ARG A 124 -15.15 16.00 -14.67
C ARG A 124 -15.68 17.20 -13.91
N LYS A 125 -15.32 18.41 -14.38
CA LYS A 125 -15.89 19.67 -13.90
C LYS A 125 -17.31 19.85 -14.44
N VAL A 126 -18.25 20.14 -13.56
CA VAL A 126 -19.65 20.39 -13.88
C VAL A 126 -20.13 21.71 -13.29
N LYS A 127 -21.01 22.41 -14.02
CA LYS A 127 -21.73 23.58 -13.53
C LYS A 127 -23.11 23.16 -13.08
N ILE A 128 -23.49 23.56 -11.87
CA ILE A 128 -24.83 23.36 -11.31
C ILE A 128 -25.40 24.71 -10.88
N LYS A 129 -26.72 24.87 -11.04
CA LYS A 129 -27.47 26.06 -10.62
C LYS A 129 -28.60 25.66 -9.68
N GLY A 130 -28.89 26.51 -8.69
CA GLY A 130 -29.90 26.26 -7.67
C GLY A 130 -29.55 26.90 -6.33
N HIS A 131 -30.02 26.32 -5.24
CA HIS A 131 -29.83 26.87 -3.90
C HIS A 131 -29.49 25.79 -2.86
N PHE A 132 -28.85 26.21 -1.76
CA PHE A 132 -28.45 25.33 -0.67
C PHE A 132 -29.52 25.23 0.42
N VAL A 133 -29.66 24.05 1.01
CA VAL A 133 -30.48 23.81 2.20
C VAL A 133 -29.57 23.79 3.43
N HIS A 134 -29.38 24.95 4.05
CA HIS A 134 -28.44 25.12 5.17
C HIS A 134 -28.91 24.47 6.49
N GLU A 135 -30.19 24.14 6.61
CA GLU A 135 -30.75 23.45 7.78
C GLU A 135 -30.24 22.00 7.89
N GLU A 136 -29.98 21.38 6.75
CA GLU A 136 -29.61 19.96 6.62
C GLU A 136 -28.09 19.77 6.39
N GLU A 137 -27.26 20.67 6.93
CA GLU A 137 -25.79 20.56 6.85
C GLU A 137 -25.25 19.31 7.60
N LEU A 138 -24.36 18.56 6.94
CA LEU A 138 -23.66 17.41 7.49
C LEU A 138 -22.16 17.69 7.59
N PHE A 139 -21.51 17.15 8.62
CA PHE A 139 -20.09 17.36 8.89
C PHE A 139 -19.34 16.04 8.87
N VAL A 140 -18.21 15.96 8.15
CA VAL A 140 -17.34 14.78 8.14
C VAL A 140 -15.97 15.13 8.73
N GLY A 141 -15.56 14.48 9.82
CA GLY A 141 -14.26 14.76 10.43
C GLY A 141 -13.91 13.86 11.61
N PRO A 142 -12.85 14.20 12.37
CA PRO A 142 -12.06 15.43 12.30
C PRO A 142 -11.12 15.50 11.07
N ARG A 143 -10.90 16.71 10.54
CA ARG A 143 -9.91 17.01 9.49
C ARG A 143 -9.06 18.21 9.88
N VAL A 144 -7.74 18.11 9.70
CA VAL A 144 -6.81 19.20 10.04
C VAL A 144 -6.41 19.94 8.76
N LYS A 145 -6.44 21.27 8.81
CA LYS A 145 -5.93 22.15 7.75
C LYS A 145 -5.12 23.28 8.39
N HIS A 146 -3.90 23.52 7.91
CA HIS A 146 -2.97 24.52 8.49
C HIS A 146 -2.75 24.42 10.02
N GLY A 147 -2.83 23.20 10.58
CA GLY A 147 -2.67 22.97 12.02
C GLY A 147 -3.94 23.19 12.84
N GLU A 148 -5.01 23.70 12.25
CA GLU A 148 -6.32 23.87 12.90
C GLU A 148 -7.23 22.66 12.66
N LYS A 149 -7.99 22.28 13.68
CA LYS A 149 -9.00 21.23 13.59
C LYS A 149 -10.28 21.78 12.96
N GLY A 150 -10.87 20.98 12.09
CA GLY A 150 -12.13 21.29 11.43
C GLY A 150 -12.82 20.06 10.88
N TYR A 151 -13.80 20.31 10.03
CA TYR A 151 -14.69 19.31 9.45
C TYR A 151 -14.88 19.59 7.96
N LEU A 152 -15.24 18.58 7.18
CA LEU A 152 -15.73 18.77 5.82
C LEU A 152 -17.22 19.02 5.89
N LEU A 153 -17.66 20.13 5.32
CA LEU A 153 -19.06 20.50 5.25
C LEU A 153 -19.68 19.91 3.97
N PHE A 154 -20.75 19.16 4.17
CA PHE A 154 -21.64 18.69 3.12
C PHE A 154 -22.97 19.40 3.29
N THR A 155 -23.41 20.08 2.23
CA THR A 155 -24.70 20.78 2.23
C THR A 155 -25.53 20.23 1.08
N PRO A 156 -26.80 19.90 1.33
CA PRO A 156 -27.70 19.49 0.26
C PRO A 156 -28.01 20.68 -0.64
N PHE A 157 -28.04 20.46 -1.94
CA PHE A 157 -28.26 21.48 -2.94
C PHE A 157 -29.44 21.07 -3.82
N ILE A 158 -30.44 21.93 -3.93
CA ILE A 158 -31.61 21.71 -4.77
C ILE A 158 -31.33 22.33 -6.13
N ARG A 159 -31.27 21.49 -7.16
CA ARG A 159 -31.02 21.94 -8.53
C ARG A 159 -32.26 22.65 -9.09
N GLU A 160 -32.06 23.81 -9.72
CA GLU A 160 -33.14 24.58 -10.35
C GLU A 160 -33.80 23.81 -11.51
N ASP A 161 -33.01 23.15 -12.36
CA ASP A 161 -33.49 22.47 -13.57
C ASP A 161 -34.52 21.36 -13.32
N THR A 162 -34.39 20.63 -12.21
CA THR A 162 -35.20 19.42 -11.93
C THR A 162 -35.79 19.38 -10.53
N GLY A 163 -35.42 20.30 -9.63
CA GLY A 163 -35.80 20.26 -8.22
C GLY A 163 -35.18 19.11 -7.42
N GLU A 164 -34.19 18.40 -7.99
CA GLU A 164 -33.59 17.25 -7.32
C GLU A 164 -32.57 17.71 -6.29
N LYS A 165 -32.61 17.09 -5.09
CA LYS A 165 -31.64 17.32 -4.03
C LYS A 165 -30.39 16.47 -4.30
N ILE A 166 -29.23 17.12 -4.40
CA ILE A 166 -27.91 16.50 -4.57
C ILE A 166 -27.00 16.86 -3.40
N LEU A 167 -26.00 16.03 -3.11
CA LEU A 167 -25.09 16.26 -2.00
C LEU A 167 -23.80 16.95 -2.47
N VAL A 168 -23.55 18.15 -1.95
CA VAL A 168 -22.38 18.97 -2.31
C VAL A 168 -21.43 19.09 -1.10
N GLU A 169 -20.20 18.58 -1.24
CA GLU A 169 -19.08 18.87 -0.35
C GLU A 169 -18.60 20.29 -0.65
N ARG A 170 -18.98 21.25 0.20
CA ARG A 170 -18.58 22.66 0.07
C ARG A 170 -17.12 22.89 0.44
N GLY A 171 -16.56 22.02 1.28
CA GLY A 171 -15.14 22.04 1.64
C GLY A 171 -14.89 22.03 3.14
N TRP A 172 -13.71 22.47 3.55
CA TRP A 172 -13.27 22.45 4.94
C TRP A 172 -13.75 23.69 5.71
N ILE A 173 -14.23 23.48 6.94
CA ILE A 173 -14.62 24.54 7.89
C ILE A 173 -13.95 24.30 9.25
N ALA A 174 -13.51 25.39 9.90
CA ALA A 174 -12.91 25.32 11.23
C ALA A 174 -13.92 24.90 12.30
N GLU A 175 -13.46 24.18 13.33
CA GLU A 175 -14.31 23.71 14.43
C GLU A 175 -15.05 24.86 15.15
N ALA A 176 -14.39 26.00 15.34
CA ALA A 176 -14.97 27.18 15.96
C ALA A 176 -16.07 27.86 15.12
N LYS A 177 -16.25 27.47 13.85
CA LYS A 177 -17.16 28.09 12.88
C LYS A 177 -18.24 27.11 12.37
N VAL A 178 -18.39 25.97 13.02
CA VAL A 178 -19.40 24.95 12.68
C VAL A 178 -20.81 25.52 12.78
N SER A 179 -21.11 26.28 13.84
CA SER A 179 -22.41 26.95 14.00
C SER A 179 -22.58 28.09 12.99
N PRO A 180 -23.71 28.16 12.26
CA PRO A 180 -23.98 29.22 11.29
C PRO A 180 -23.83 30.64 11.84
N ASP A 181 -24.29 30.88 13.08
CA ASP A 181 -24.28 32.21 13.71
C ASP A 181 -22.88 32.77 13.96
N THR A 182 -21.87 31.90 14.01
CA THR A 182 -20.48 32.31 14.26
C THR A 182 -19.75 32.67 12.96
N ARG A 183 -20.36 32.40 11.81
CA ARG A 183 -19.78 32.68 10.49
C ARG A 183 -19.96 34.15 10.14
N THR A 184 -18.91 34.75 9.59
CA THR A 184 -18.93 36.10 9.01
C THR A 184 -18.85 35.99 7.48
N LEU A 185 -19.13 37.07 6.74
CA LEU A 185 -19.32 37.01 5.27
C LEU A 185 -20.46 36.03 4.91
N THR A 186 -21.67 36.38 5.33
CA THR A 186 -22.87 35.53 5.20
C THR A 186 -23.17 35.18 3.75
N HIS A 187 -22.89 36.07 2.80
CA HIS A 187 -23.12 35.80 1.38
C HIS A 187 -22.23 34.68 0.80
N LEU A 188 -21.04 34.45 1.35
CA LEU A 188 -20.14 33.35 0.94
C LEU A 188 -20.27 32.12 1.83
N SER A 189 -20.46 32.32 3.14
CA SER A 189 -20.57 31.23 4.11
C SER A 189 -21.96 30.58 4.11
N LEU A 190 -23.03 31.34 3.93
CA LEU A 190 -24.42 30.90 3.86
C LEU A 190 -25.13 31.60 2.69
N PRO A 191 -24.72 31.31 1.44
CA PRO A 191 -25.31 31.96 0.28
C PRO A 191 -26.82 31.68 0.25
N SER A 192 -27.61 32.76 0.18
CA SER A 192 -29.09 32.71 0.30
C SER A 192 -29.80 33.02 -1.02
N GLY A 193 -29.04 33.36 -2.08
CA GLY A 193 -29.58 33.55 -3.41
C GLY A 193 -30.27 32.29 -3.94
N LYS A 194 -31.33 32.47 -4.74
CA LYS A 194 -32.08 31.36 -5.36
C LYS A 194 -31.35 30.72 -6.56
N ASP A 195 -30.47 31.50 -7.20
CA ASP A 195 -29.80 31.14 -8.47
C ASP A 195 -28.27 31.10 -8.30
N ILE A 196 -27.79 30.29 -7.37
CA ILE A 196 -26.35 30.12 -7.11
C ILE A 196 -25.75 29.24 -8.19
N GLU A 197 -24.79 29.78 -8.95
CA GLU A 197 -23.97 28.99 -9.85
C GLU A 197 -22.74 28.44 -9.12
N LEU A 198 -22.55 27.11 -9.16
CA LEU A 198 -21.40 26.46 -8.56
C LEU A 198 -20.69 25.56 -9.58
N ILE A 199 -19.36 25.63 -9.59
CA ILE A 199 -18.51 24.69 -10.33
C ILE A 199 -18.07 23.57 -9.37
N CYS A 200 -18.48 22.35 -9.68
CA CYS A 200 -18.17 21.16 -8.89
C CYS A 200 -17.36 20.15 -9.70
N ILE A 201 -16.72 19.22 -9.00
CA ILE A 201 -16.22 17.96 -9.56
C ILE A 201 -17.18 16.84 -9.16
N VAL A 202 -17.46 15.95 -10.12
CA VAL A 202 -18.21 14.73 -9.86
C VAL A 202 -17.31 13.69 -9.19
N ARG A 203 -17.81 13.10 -8.09
CA ARG A 203 -17.19 12.00 -7.37
C ARG A 203 -18.17 10.82 -7.27
N PRO A 204 -17.79 9.61 -7.72
CA PRO A 204 -18.63 8.44 -7.57
C PRO A 204 -18.81 8.15 -6.07
N PRO A 205 -20.04 7.85 -5.62
CA PRO A 205 -20.32 7.50 -4.24
C PRO A 205 -19.60 6.20 -3.89
N LYS A 206 -18.64 6.26 -2.98
CA LYS A 206 -17.90 5.07 -2.51
C LYS A 206 -18.66 4.46 -1.34
N LYS A 207 -18.96 3.17 -1.46
CA LYS A 207 -19.50 2.40 -0.34
C LYS A 207 -18.46 2.30 0.77
N ARG A 208 -18.91 2.38 2.02
CA ARG A 208 -18.07 2.17 3.21
C ARG A 208 -17.33 0.83 3.17
N GLY A 209 -16.06 0.86 3.57
CA GLY A 209 -15.21 -0.32 3.69
C GLY A 209 -15.58 -1.19 4.90
N LYS A 210 -15.25 -2.50 4.86
CA LYS A 210 -15.61 -3.45 5.92
C LYS A 210 -15.02 -3.15 7.31
N PHE A 211 -13.91 -2.41 7.37
CA PHE A 211 -13.22 -2.06 8.62
C PHE A 211 -13.54 -0.65 9.13
N GLN A 212 -14.42 0.09 8.48
CA GLN A 212 -14.85 1.42 8.92
C GLN A 212 -16.04 1.25 9.85
N TRP A 213 -16.07 1.98 10.97
CA TRP A 213 -17.22 1.97 11.89
C TRP A 213 -18.47 2.48 11.19
N LYS A 214 -19.62 1.85 11.50
CA LYS A 214 -20.92 2.36 11.07
C LYS A 214 -21.27 3.52 12.00
N GLN A 215 -21.95 4.53 11.48
CA GLN A 215 -22.56 5.52 12.35
C GLN A 215 -23.66 4.84 13.18
N GLU A 216 -23.55 4.94 14.50
CA GLU A 216 -24.55 4.42 15.44
C GLU A 216 -25.67 5.45 15.63
N ASP A 217 -25.32 6.72 15.77
CA ASP A 217 -26.26 7.83 15.99
C ASP A 217 -26.75 8.43 14.67
N LYS A 218 -27.96 8.06 14.25
CA LYS A 218 -28.58 8.58 13.01
C LYS A 218 -29.05 10.02 13.09
N GLU A 219 -29.29 10.54 14.29
CA GLU A 219 -29.74 11.92 14.51
C GLU A 219 -28.58 12.92 14.49
N SER A 220 -27.34 12.44 14.61
CA SER A 220 -26.16 13.29 14.61
C SER A 220 -25.81 13.76 13.20
N ARG A 221 -25.61 15.06 13.06
CA ARG A 221 -25.07 15.68 11.83
C ARG A 221 -23.58 15.42 11.64
N LEU A 222 -22.90 14.83 12.62
CA LEU A 222 -21.47 14.55 12.58
C LEU A 222 -21.20 13.09 12.16
N TRP A 223 -20.38 12.95 11.13
CA TRP A 223 -19.95 11.70 10.54
C TRP A 223 -18.44 11.54 10.66
N GLN A 224 -17.98 10.34 10.99
CA GLN A 224 -16.55 10.03 11.04
C GLN A 224 -15.99 9.70 9.64
N VAL A 225 -16.80 9.04 8.82
CA VAL A 225 -16.47 8.58 7.47
C VAL A 225 -17.52 9.13 6.52
N SER A 226 -17.09 9.60 5.35
CA SER A 226 -17.97 10.03 4.26
C SER A 226 -18.60 8.80 3.59
N ASP A 227 -19.74 8.33 4.11
CA ASP A 227 -20.58 7.33 3.45
C ASP A 227 -21.74 8.04 2.74
N ILE A 228 -21.56 8.29 1.45
CA ILE A 228 -22.50 9.09 0.65
C ILE A 228 -23.88 8.45 0.59
N TYR A 229 -23.99 7.11 0.64
CA TYR A 229 -25.29 6.43 0.58
C TYR A 229 -26.09 6.66 1.86
N ASP A 230 -25.46 6.46 3.02
CA ASP A 230 -26.12 6.65 4.32
C ASP A 230 -26.38 8.14 4.60
N MET A 231 -25.44 9.03 4.24
CA MET A 231 -25.61 10.49 4.35
C MET A 231 -26.72 11.02 3.44
N ALA A 232 -26.83 10.48 2.22
CA ALA A 232 -27.88 10.88 1.31
C ALA A 232 -29.26 10.40 1.79
N ALA A 233 -29.31 9.21 2.39
CA ALA A 233 -30.53 8.68 2.98
C ALA A 233 -31.02 9.49 4.20
N SER A 234 -30.13 10.08 5.00
CA SER A 234 -30.55 10.91 6.15
C SER A 234 -31.19 12.24 5.76
N VAL A 235 -30.90 12.72 4.56
CA VAL A 235 -31.29 14.04 4.03
C VAL A 235 -32.35 13.94 2.93
N ASP A 236 -32.67 12.71 2.49
CA ASP A 236 -33.49 12.43 1.33
C ASP A 236 -32.96 13.08 0.04
N CYS A 237 -31.71 12.76 -0.30
CA CYS A 237 -31.07 13.23 -1.54
C CYS A 237 -30.58 12.07 -2.41
N LYS A 238 -30.29 12.35 -3.68
CA LYS A 238 -29.66 11.34 -4.55
C LYS A 238 -28.23 11.08 -4.03
N PRO A 239 -27.78 9.81 -4.01
CA PRO A 239 -26.45 9.45 -3.49
C PRO A 239 -25.37 9.78 -4.52
N ILE A 240 -25.24 11.06 -4.86
CA ILE A 240 -24.29 11.59 -5.82
C ILE A 240 -23.48 12.65 -5.10
N HIS A 241 -22.17 12.47 -5.10
CA HIS A 241 -21.24 13.34 -4.41
C HIS A 241 -20.64 14.34 -5.39
N PHE A 242 -20.94 15.61 -5.17
CA PHE A 242 -20.29 16.71 -5.86
C PHE A 242 -19.30 17.39 -4.91
N GLN A 243 -18.09 17.67 -5.38
CA GLN A 243 -17.08 18.37 -4.62
C GLN A 243 -16.93 19.78 -5.17
N ALA A 244 -17.25 20.79 -4.36
CA ALA A 244 -17.05 22.19 -4.73
C ALA A 244 -15.56 22.46 -4.96
N LEU A 245 -15.26 23.18 -6.04
CA LEU A 245 -13.90 23.59 -6.35
C LEU A 245 -13.40 24.63 -5.35
N TYR A 246 -12.08 24.67 -5.19
CA TYR A 246 -11.41 25.76 -4.49
C TYR A 246 -11.68 27.07 -5.23
N ASP A 247 -12.36 27.98 -4.56
CA ASP A 247 -12.68 29.31 -5.05
C ASP A 247 -12.51 30.32 -3.92
N MET A 248 -11.93 31.47 -4.27
CA MET A 248 -11.60 32.58 -3.35
C MET A 248 -12.13 33.91 -3.87
N THR A 249 -12.84 33.92 -4.99
CA THR A 249 -13.44 35.13 -5.54
C THR A 249 -14.69 35.52 -4.75
N ASN A 250 -15.02 36.80 -4.84
CA ASN A 250 -16.25 37.30 -4.30
C ASN A 250 -17.39 37.06 -5.30
N HIS A 251 -18.32 36.15 -4.98
CA HIS A 251 -19.50 35.92 -5.81
C HIS A 251 -20.61 36.89 -5.44
N ALA A 252 -20.63 38.06 -6.10
CA ALA A 252 -21.68 39.07 -5.88
C ALA A 252 -23.09 38.53 -6.19
N SER A 253 -23.20 37.61 -7.17
CA SER A 253 -24.45 36.93 -7.54
C SER A 253 -25.06 36.06 -6.45
N TRP A 254 -24.30 35.74 -5.39
CA TRP A 254 -24.81 34.96 -4.26
C TRP A 254 -25.46 35.83 -3.17
N MET A 255 -25.42 37.16 -3.34
CA MET A 255 -26.15 38.10 -2.50
C MET A 255 -27.63 38.08 -2.84
N ASN A 256 -28.48 38.40 -1.86
CA ASN A 256 -29.92 38.52 -2.10
C ASN A 256 -30.20 39.79 -2.91
N ASN A 257 -30.85 39.63 -4.08
CA ASN A 257 -31.28 40.73 -4.95
C ASN A 257 -32.23 41.74 -4.26
N GLU A 258 -32.78 41.42 -3.07
CA GLU A 258 -33.56 42.38 -2.28
C GLU A 258 -32.74 43.61 -1.88
N THR A 259 -31.43 43.45 -1.68
CA THR A 259 -30.51 44.55 -1.34
C THR A 259 -30.36 45.55 -2.50
N GLU A 260 -30.37 45.07 -3.75
CA GLU A 260 -30.34 45.94 -4.93
C GLU A 260 -31.58 46.84 -4.98
N SER A 261 -32.75 46.33 -4.60
CA SER A 261 -33.97 47.13 -4.55
C SER A 261 -33.89 48.23 -3.48
N HIS A 262 -33.24 47.96 -2.34
CA HIS A 262 -33.12 48.95 -1.28
C HIS A 262 -32.05 50.00 -1.59
N GLU A 263 -30.88 49.61 -2.12
CA GLU A 263 -29.85 50.55 -2.59
C GLU A 263 -30.32 51.38 -3.78
N GLN A 264 -31.06 50.82 -4.74
CA GLN A 264 -31.65 51.60 -5.83
C GLN A 264 -32.71 52.58 -5.31
N ASN A 265 -33.52 52.19 -4.33
CA ASN A 265 -34.49 53.09 -3.69
C ASN A 265 -33.80 54.17 -2.84
N LEU A 266 -32.71 53.85 -2.15
CA LEU A 266 -31.90 54.80 -1.38
C LEU A 266 -31.20 55.78 -2.33
N LEU A 267 -30.56 55.30 -3.39
CA LEU A 267 -29.93 56.10 -4.44
C LEU A 267 -30.97 56.92 -5.22
N ALA A 268 -32.18 56.42 -5.44
CA ALA A 268 -33.29 57.18 -6.05
C ALA A 268 -33.82 58.27 -5.10
N SER A 269 -33.92 57.99 -3.80
CA SER A 269 -34.33 58.97 -2.79
C SER A 269 -33.29 60.08 -2.61
N ILE A 270 -32.00 59.75 -2.71
CA ILE A 270 -30.89 60.71 -2.75
C ILE A 270 -30.90 61.50 -4.06
N ARG A 271 -31.21 60.86 -5.20
CA ARG A 271 -31.31 61.53 -6.52
C ARG A 271 -32.40 62.61 -6.54
N HIS A 272 -33.44 62.49 -5.72
CA HIS A 272 -34.50 63.50 -5.61
C HIS A 272 -34.03 64.81 -4.93
N TRP A 273 -32.98 64.75 -4.10
CA TRP A 273 -32.41 65.92 -3.41
C TRP A 273 -31.15 66.49 -4.11
N VAL A 274 -30.61 65.80 -5.12
CA VAL A 274 -29.42 66.20 -5.87
C VAL A 274 -29.80 66.57 -7.30
N THR A 275 -30.45 67.71 -7.45
CA THR A 275 -30.61 68.37 -8.76
C THR A 275 -29.38 69.22 -9.04
N GLY A 276 -28.38 68.62 -9.70
CA GLY A 276 -27.30 69.38 -10.33
C GLY A 276 -25.88 68.97 -9.96
N THR A 277 -25.51 67.70 -10.09
CA THR A 277 -24.12 67.34 -10.38
C THR A 277 -24.06 66.14 -11.33
N LYS A 278 -23.02 66.19 -12.16
CA LYS A 278 -22.65 65.29 -13.27
C LYS A 278 -23.01 63.83 -12.97
N LYS A 279 -23.68 63.18 -13.92
CA LYS A 279 -24.01 61.75 -13.93
C LYS A 279 -22.70 60.94 -13.76
N ILE A 280 -22.39 60.52 -12.54
CA ILE A 280 -21.35 59.52 -12.28
C ILE A 280 -22.00 58.19 -12.63
N ASP A 281 -21.58 57.58 -13.74
CA ASP A 281 -22.04 56.24 -14.13
C ASP A 281 -21.47 55.21 -13.14
N ILE A 282 -22.18 54.99 -12.04
CA ILE A 282 -21.84 53.99 -11.00
C ILE A 282 -21.83 52.56 -11.57
N LYS A 283 -22.47 52.35 -12.72
CA LYS A 283 -22.55 51.05 -13.40
C LYS A 283 -21.19 50.49 -13.81
N SER A 284 -20.18 51.33 -14.04
CA SER A 284 -18.84 50.87 -14.42
C SER A 284 -17.92 50.53 -13.25
N ILE A 285 -18.39 50.58 -12.00
CA ILE A 285 -17.60 50.19 -10.81
C ILE A 285 -17.99 48.78 -10.35
N ALA A 286 -19.19 48.30 -10.70
CA ALA A 286 -19.68 46.98 -10.30
C ALA A 286 -19.20 45.84 -11.24
N ASP A 287 -18.84 46.16 -12.48
CA ASP A 287 -18.48 45.15 -13.49
C ASP A 287 -16.97 44.80 -13.51
N ASP A 288 -16.14 45.47 -12.70
CA ASP A 288 -14.66 45.30 -12.67
C ASP A 288 -14.12 44.60 -11.40
N ASP A 289 -14.98 44.17 -10.45
CA ASP A 289 -14.55 43.67 -9.13
C ASP A 289 -14.41 42.13 -9.03
N ASP A 290 -14.30 41.42 -10.16
CA ASP A 290 -13.97 39.98 -10.20
C ASP A 290 -12.51 39.68 -9.76
N SER A 291 -11.76 40.70 -9.32
CA SER A 291 -10.33 40.65 -9.02
C SER A 291 -9.97 40.69 -7.53
N LEU A 292 -10.94 40.90 -6.62
CA LEU A 292 -10.70 40.81 -5.17
C LEU A 292 -10.74 39.36 -4.68
N ALA A 293 -9.68 38.60 -4.99
CA ALA A 293 -9.47 37.29 -4.41
C ALA A 293 -9.13 37.40 -2.92
N PHE A 294 -9.94 36.78 -2.07
CA PHE A 294 -9.65 36.70 -0.64
C PHE A 294 -8.46 35.76 -0.37
N THR A 295 -7.77 36.02 0.74
CA THR A 295 -6.77 35.07 1.24
C THR A 295 -7.47 33.90 1.92
N GLU A 296 -6.92 32.70 1.81
CA GLU A 296 -7.46 31.50 2.47
C GLU A 296 -7.67 31.70 3.99
N TRP A 297 -6.73 32.37 4.67
CA TRP A 297 -6.85 32.72 6.08
C TRP A 297 -8.07 33.60 6.41
N GLN A 298 -8.45 34.51 5.51
CA GLN A 298 -9.66 35.33 5.68
C GLN A 298 -10.91 34.47 5.63
N PHE A 299 -10.96 33.49 4.70
CA PHE A 299 -12.06 32.53 4.61
C PHE A 299 -12.12 31.61 5.84
N MET A 300 -10.98 31.10 6.31
CA MET A 300 -10.90 30.30 7.53
C MET A 300 -11.45 31.08 8.75
N LYS A 301 -11.00 32.32 8.93
CA LYS A 301 -11.45 33.18 10.03
C LYS A 301 -12.94 33.54 9.91
N ALA A 302 -13.40 33.74 8.68
CA ALA A 302 -14.79 34.04 8.41
C ALA A 302 -15.71 32.81 8.55
N GLY A 303 -15.19 31.59 8.46
CA GLY A 303 -16.01 30.38 8.44
C GLY A 303 -16.64 30.11 7.07
N VAL A 304 -16.06 30.65 6.01
CA VAL A 304 -16.42 30.27 4.64
C VAL A 304 -15.80 28.90 4.34
N PRO A 305 -16.59 27.90 3.92
CA PRO A 305 -16.07 26.58 3.59
C PRO A 305 -15.10 26.65 2.42
N ILE A 306 -13.93 26.03 2.59
CA ILE A 306 -12.86 26.09 1.59
C ILE A 306 -12.85 24.81 0.79
N GLY A 307 -13.26 24.91 -0.48
CA GLY A 307 -13.26 23.81 -1.44
C GLY A 307 -11.88 23.20 -1.64
N LYS A 308 -11.83 22.01 -2.26
CA LYS A 308 -10.57 21.32 -2.51
C LYS A 308 -10.03 21.72 -3.88
N THR A 309 -8.71 21.91 -3.97
CA THR A 309 -8.07 22.07 -5.27
C THR A 309 -8.19 20.76 -6.06
N PRO A 310 -8.53 20.85 -7.36
CA PRO A 310 -8.70 19.68 -8.21
C PRO A 310 -7.35 19.05 -8.56
N THR A 311 -6.75 18.32 -7.63
CA THR A 311 -5.47 17.65 -7.84
C THR A 311 -5.65 16.14 -7.89
N VAL A 312 -4.90 15.51 -8.79
CA VAL A 312 -4.82 14.07 -8.95
C VAL A 312 -3.53 13.61 -8.29
N ASP A 313 -3.55 13.43 -6.97
CA ASP A 313 -2.37 12.94 -6.24
C ASP A 313 -2.47 11.42 -6.05
N PHE A 314 -1.88 10.68 -6.99
CA PHE A 314 -1.67 9.24 -6.86
C PHE A 314 -0.18 8.95 -6.64
N ARG A 315 0.21 8.64 -5.41
CA ARG A 315 1.58 8.23 -5.08
C ARG A 315 2.04 7.08 -5.97
N ASN A 316 3.10 7.28 -6.77
CA ASN A 316 3.60 6.27 -7.70
C ASN A 316 5.04 5.86 -7.36
N SER A 317 5.20 4.77 -6.61
CA SER A 317 6.50 4.16 -6.31
C SER A 317 6.82 2.93 -7.17
N HIS A 318 5.96 2.60 -8.15
CA HIS A 318 6.11 1.40 -8.97
C HIS A 318 7.40 1.41 -9.81
N LEU A 319 7.86 2.59 -10.23
CA LEU A 319 9.14 2.74 -10.92
C LEU A 319 10.32 2.34 -10.02
N GLN A 320 10.32 2.77 -8.75
CA GLN A 320 11.35 2.40 -7.79
C GLN A 320 11.36 0.88 -7.57
N TYR A 321 10.19 0.27 -7.39
CA TYR A 321 10.09 -1.18 -7.24
C TYR A 321 10.52 -1.93 -8.49
N LEU A 322 10.19 -1.44 -9.68
CA LEU A 322 10.63 -2.01 -10.95
C LEU A 322 12.16 -2.11 -11.00
N VAL A 323 12.87 -1.05 -10.61
CA VAL A 323 14.34 -1.04 -10.54
C VAL A 323 14.84 -2.07 -9.54
N THR A 324 14.22 -2.15 -8.35
CA THR A 324 14.59 -3.15 -7.33
C THR A 324 14.42 -4.59 -7.83
N TRP A 325 13.27 -4.92 -8.44
CA TRP A 325 12.97 -6.29 -8.88
C TRP A 325 13.84 -6.74 -10.06
N TYR A 326 14.06 -5.87 -11.06
CA TYR A 326 14.98 -6.20 -12.15
C TYR A 326 16.44 -6.21 -11.69
N GLY A 327 16.84 -5.33 -10.76
CA GLY A 327 18.17 -5.37 -10.14
C GLY A 327 18.43 -6.68 -9.39
N LEU A 328 17.47 -7.12 -8.57
CA LEU A 328 17.51 -8.42 -7.88
C LEU A 328 17.54 -9.60 -8.85
N SER A 329 16.73 -9.56 -9.91
CA SER A 329 16.75 -10.56 -10.97
C SER A 329 18.12 -10.62 -11.68
N PHE A 330 18.73 -9.48 -11.96
CA PHE A 330 20.03 -9.40 -12.64
C PHE A 330 21.16 -9.94 -11.76
N LEU A 331 21.24 -9.50 -10.50
CA LEU A 331 22.26 -9.94 -9.55
C LEU A 331 22.16 -11.44 -9.24
N SER A 332 20.95 -11.96 -9.03
CA SER A 332 20.72 -13.38 -8.80
C SER A 332 21.04 -14.23 -10.03
N THR A 333 20.77 -13.72 -11.24
CA THR A 333 21.17 -14.38 -12.49
C THR A 333 22.69 -14.45 -12.63
N ILE A 334 23.43 -13.37 -12.32
CA ILE A 334 24.90 -13.38 -12.29
C ILE A 334 25.40 -14.43 -11.30
N PHE A 335 24.86 -14.42 -10.09
CA PHE A 335 25.23 -15.38 -9.05
C PHE A 335 24.97 -16.83 -9.48
N LEU A 336 23.82 -17.08 -10.12
CA LEU A 336 23.47 -18.38 -10.69
C LEU A 336 24.47 -18.82 -11.77
N ILE A 337 24.85 -17.93 -12.71
CA ILE A 337 25.84 -18.23 -13.75
C ILE A 337 27.21 -18.54 -13.14
N VAL A 338 27.66 -17.76 -12.15
CA VAL A 338 28.94 -18.00 -11.45
C VAL A 338 28.91 -19.33 -10.71
N ALA A 339 27.82 -19.65 -10.02
CA ALA A 339 27.65 -20.92 -9.31
C ALA A 339 27.64 -22.10 -10.28
N LEU A 340 26.93 -22.01 -11.41
CA LEU A 340 26.93 -23.04 -12.46
C LEU A 340 28.33 -23.24 -13.04
N LYS A 341 29.06 -22.15 -13.35
CA LYS A 341 30.46 -22.22 -13.81
C LYS A 341 31.37 -22.87 -12.77
N LYS A 342 31.18 -22.56 -11.48
CA LYS A 342 31.95 -23.18 -10.38
C LYS A 342 31.64 -24.67 -10.23
N MET A 343 30.38 -25.07 -10.38
CA MET A 343 29.98 -26.48 -10.37
C MET A 343 30.56 -27.24 -11.56
N TRP A 344 30.55 -26.65 -12.76
CA TRP A 344 31.09 -27.27 -13.98
C TRP A 344 32.62 -27.34 -13.99
N LYS A 345 33.31 -26.36 -13.40
CA LYS A 345 34.78 -26.37 -13.27
C LYS A 345 35.32 -27.34 -12.22
N GLY A 346 34.47 -28.13 -11.55
CA GLY A 346 34.88 -29.35 -10.85
C GLY A 346 36.01 -29.14 -9.83
N GLY A 347 35.72 -28.46 -8.72
CA GLY A 347 36.60 -28.49 -7.56
C GLY A 347 36.48 -29.84 -6.85
N VAL A 348 37.33 -30.80 -7.21
CA VAL A 348 38.00 -31.84 -6.39
C VAL A 348 38.60 -32.83 -7.40
N ILE A 349 39.92 -32.90 -7.48
CA ILE A 349 40.64 -34.00 -8.15
C ILE A 349 40.05 -35.30 -7.57
N SER A 350 39.43 -36.13 -8.43
CA SER A 350 38.86 -37.40 -7.96
C SER A 350 39.91 -38.15 -7.14
N GLN A 351 39.55 -38.77 -6.02
CA GLN A 351 40.47 -39.60 -5.24
C GLN A 351 41.15 -40.66 -6.13
N SER A 352 40.48 -41.13 -7.18
CA SER A 352 41.06 -42.01 -8.19
C SER A 352 42.13 -41.33 -9.06
N GLN A 353 41.94 -40.06 -9.43
CA GLN A 353 42.94 -39.27 -10.15
C GLN A 353 44.13 -38.95 -9.25
N LEU A 354 43.91 -38.58 -7.98
CA LEU A 354 44.99 -38.37 -7.01
C LEU A 354 45.82 -39.64 -6.79
N LYS A 355 45.15 -40.80 -6.68
CA LYS A 355 45.81 -42.11 -6.53
C LYS A 355 46.60 -42.47 -7.80
N LYS A 356 46.07 -42.17 -8.99
CA LYS A 356 46.76 -42.39 -10.27
C LYS A 356 48.00 -41.50 -10.41
N GLU A 357 47.90 -40.23 -10.03
CA GLU A 357 49.03 -39.28 -10.00
C GLU A 357 50.11 -39.75 -9.01
N LYS A 358 49.73 -40.16 -7.79
CA LYS A 358 50.66 -40.73 -6.80
C LYS A 358 51.35 -42.00 -7.30
N LEU A 359 50.63 -42.91 -7.95
CA LEU A 359 51.20 -44.12 -8.54
C LEU A 359 52.16 -43.80 -9.70
N LYS A 360 51.82 -42.80 -10.53
CA LYS A 360 52.67 -42.33 -11.63
C LYS A 360 53.95 -41.69 -11.11
N HIS A 361 53.85 -40.93 -10.02
CA HIS A 361 55.00 -40.37 -9.31
C HIS A 361 55.87 -41.48 -8.71
N ALA A 362 55.27 -42.45 -7.99
CA ALA A 362 56.01 -43.57 -7.41
C ALA A 362 56.82 -44.34 -8.47
N ARG A 363 56.21 -44.67 -9.62
CA ARG A 363 56.89 -45.33 -10.76
C ARG A 363 58.03 -44.52 -11.39
N LYS A 364 58.08 -43.20 -11.18
CA LYS A 364 59.13 -42.34 -11.73
C LYS A 364 60.40 -42.38 -10.87
N TYR A 365 60.29 -42.76 -9.60
CA TYR A 365 61.38 -42.73 -8.61
C TYR A 365 61.71 -44.11 -8.02
N THR A 366 61.02 -45.17 -8.45
CA THR A 366 61.41 -46.58 -8.31
C THR A 366 61.96 -47.06 -9.63
#